data_AF-Q0IPL9-F1
#
_entry.id   AF-Q0IPL9-F1
#
_cell.length_a   1.000
_cell.length_b   1.000
_cell.length_c   1.000
_cell.angle_alpha   90.00
_cell.angle_beta   90.00
_cell.angle_gamma   90.00
#
_symmetry.space_group_name_H-M   'P 1'
#
loop_
_entity.id
_entity.type
_entity.pdbx_description
1 polymer ?
#
loop_
_entity_poly.entity_id
_entity_poly.type
_entity_poly.pdbx_seq_one_letter_code
_entity_poly.pdbx_strand_id
1 'polypeptide(L)'
;MRELVAGNEMQRRGLEHRMSELEGHMIDICGSLRTSFTSLHQLAGECSVTTTIPAHPDEFSLTSSLVELATAMEEITSKHAARIGEETSNGIYTGACHVLACMRLAYPDLDLKKALDLGAADDARKDTMEEVGDLGESVLPLFEE
;
A
#
# COMPACT_ATOMS: atom_id res chain seq x y z
N MET A 1 -44.71 -32.82 -31.61
CA MET A 1 -45.03 -31.37 -31.58
C MET A 1 -45.09 -30.83 -30.15
N ARG A 2 -45.85 -31.42 -29.22
CA ARG A 2 -45.94 -30.96 -27.81
C ARG A 2 -44.62 -31.00 -27.03
N GLU A 3 -43.82 -32.04 -27.21
CA GLU A 3 -42.51 -32.17 -26.52
C GLU A 3 -41.49 -31.14 -26.99
N LEU A 4 -41.44 -30.85 -28.29
CA LEU A 4 -40.62 -29.76 -28.85
C LEU A 4 -41.01 -28.39 -28.27
N VAL A 5 -42.33 -28.14 -28.13
CA VAL A 5 -42.83 -26.89 -27.53
C VAL A 5 -42.46 -26.80 -26.05
N ALA A 6 -42.56 -27.92 -25.30
CA ALA A 6 -42.18 -27.97 -23.89
C ALA A 6 -40.67 -27.78 -23.67
N GLY A 7 -39.83 -28.38 -24.53
CA GLY A 7 -38.39 -28.21 -24.51
C GLY A 7 -37.98 -26.76 -24.77
N ASN A 8 -38.58 -26.11 -25.78
CA ASN A 8 -38.30 -24.70 -26.10
C ASN A 8 -38.73 -23.75 -24.98
N GLU A 9 -39.87 -24.01 -24.34
CA GLU A 9 -40.36 -23.20 -23.22
C GLU A 9 -39.45 -23.33 -21.98
N MET A 10 -38.96 -24.54 -21.69
CA MET A 10 -37.99 -24.76 -20.62
C MET A 10 -36.67 -24.03 -20.89
N GLN A 11 -36.17 -24.05 -22.14
CA GLN A 11 -34.98 -23.31 -22.54
C GLN A 11 -35.17 -21.79 -22.41
N ARG A 12 -36.32 -21.27 -22.85
CA ARG A 12 -36.66 -19.84 -22.74
C ARG A 12 -36.62 -19.39 -21.27
N ARG A 13 -37.29 -20.12 -20.38
CA ARG A 13 -37.29 -19.82 -18.94
C ARG A 13 -35.90 -19.90 -18.31
N GLY A 14 -35.12 -20.90 -18.72
CA GLY A 14 -33.73 -21.03 -18.27
C GLY A 14 -32.87 -19.84 -18.70
N LEU A 15 -33.06 -19.33 -19.92
CA LEU A 15 -32.37 -18.13 -20.40
C LEU A 15 -32.80 -16.87 -19.65
N GLU A 16 -34.11 -16.69 -19.44
CA GLU A 16 -34.66 -15.54 -18.69
C GLU A 16 -34.14 -15.49 -17.25
N HIS A 17 -34.06 -16.65 -16.59
CA HIS A 17 -33.49 -16.74 -15.26
C HIS A 17 -32.02 -16.31 -15.23
N ARG A 18 -31.21 -16.82 -16.17
CA ARG A 18 -29.79 -16.45 -16.28
C ARG A 18 -29.58 -14.99 -16.62
N MET A 19 -30.44 -14.40 -17.44
CA MET A 19 -30.39 -12.96 -17.74
C MET A 19 -30.70 -12.12 -16.51
N SER A 20 -31.70 -12.52 -15.72
CA SER A 20 -32.05 -11.83 -14.46
C SER A 20 -30.92 -11.92 -13.42
N GLU A 21 -30.28 -13.09 -13.32
CA GLU A 21 -29.13 -13.28 -12.44
C GLU A 21 -27.93 -12.41 -12.88
N LEU A 22 -27.64 -12.38 -14.19
CA LEU A 22 -26.59 -11.52 -14.74
C LEU A 22 -26.87 -10.03 -14.50
N GLU A 23 -28.11 -9.59 -14.67
CA GLU A 23 -28.53 -8.21 -14.37
C GLU A 23 -28.30 -7.87 -12.90
N GLY A 24 -28.65 -8.78 -11.98
CA GLY A 24 -28.36 -8.64 -10.55
C GLY A 24 -26.87 -8.45 -10.27
N HIS A 25 -26.03 -9.34 -10.82
CA HIS A 25 -24.57 -9.21 -10.66
C HIS A 25 -24.01 -7.90 -11.23
N MET A 26 -24.56 -7.42 -12.36
CA MET A 26 -24.15 -6.14 -12.92
C MET A 26 -24.49 -4.97 -11.98
N ILE A 27 -25.68 -4.97 -11.39
CA ILE A 27 -26.10 -3.96 -10.41
C ILE A 27 -25.13 -3.94 -9.22
N ASP A 28 -24.78 -5.11 -8.69
CA ASP A 28 -23.87 -5.23 -7.55
C ASP A 28 -22.45 -4.74 -7.89
N ILE A 29 -21.93 -5.10 -9.07
CA ILE A 29 -20.61 -4.64 -9.55
C ILE A 29 -20.61 -3.12 -9.74
N CYS A 30 -21.62 -2.56 -10.39
CA CYS A 30 -21.71 -1.11 -10.61
C CYS A 30 -21.84 -0.34 -9.29
N GLY A 31 -22.63 -0.87 -8.35
CA GLY A 31 -22.77 -0.31 -7.01
C GLY A 31 -21.45 -0.33 -6.23
N SER A 32 -20.72 -1.44 -6.30
CA SER A 32 -19.41 -1.60 -5.68
C SER A 32 -18.40 -0.62 -6.29
N LEU A 33 -18.33 -0.52 -7.62
CA LEU A 33 -17.44 0.41 -8.32
C LEU A 33 -17.67 1.87 -7.88
N ARG A 34 -18.93 2.31 -7.83
CA ARG A 34 -19.29 3.66 -7.38
C ARG A 34 -18.88 3.90 -5.92
N THR A 35 -19.05 2.90 -5.07
CA THR A 35 -18.66 2.97 -3.65
C THR A 35 -17.14 3.10 -3.53
N SER A 36 -16.38 2.22 -4.18
CA SER A 36 -14.91 2.27 -4.20
C SER A 36 -14.38 3.59 -4.74
N PHE A 37 -14.93 4.09 -5.86
CA PHE A 37 -14.56 5.38 -6.41
C PHE A 37 -14.82 6.52 -5.43
N THR A 38 -16.01 6.58 -4.83
CA THR A 38 -16.38 7.66 -3.90
C THR A 38 -15.47 7.67 -2.66
N SER A 39 -15.24 6.50 -2.06
CA SER A 39 -14.37 6.37 -0.89
C SER A 39 -12.94 6.79 -1.20
N LEU A 40 -12.36 6.30 -2.31
CA LEU A 40 -11.00 6.67 -2.68
C LEU A 40 -10.90 8.15 -3.06
N HIS A 41 -11.90 8.69 -3.75
CA HIS A 41 -11.95 10.11 -4.13
C HIS A 41 -11.94 11.02 -2.90
N GLN A 42 -12.70 10.65 -1.86
CA GLN A 42 -12.67 11.40 -0.60
C GLN A 42 -11.30 11.33 0.06
N LEU A 43 -10.71 10.13 0.20
CA LEU A 43 -9.37 9.96 0.78
C LEU A 43 -8.32 10.75 0.00
N ALA A 44 -8.37 10.71 -1.32
CA ALA A 44 -7.47 11.48 -2.17
C ALA A 44 -7.64 13.00 -1.95
N GLY A 45 -8.86 13.48 -1.76
CA GLY A 45 -9.12 14.86 -1.35
C GLY A 45 -8.48 15.21 0.01
N GLU A 46 -8.56 14.31 0.99
CA GLU A 46 -7.90 14.47 2.30
C GLU A 46 -6.37 14.50 2.17
N CYS A 47 -5.82 13.72 1.24
CA CYS A 47 -4.40 13.73 0.88
C CYS A 47 -3.98 14.88 -0.06
N SER A 48 -4.86 15.85 -0.31
CA SER A 48 -4.61 16.99 -1.22
C SER A 48 -4.25 16.58 -2.66
N VAL A 49 -4.65 15.39 -3.10
CA VAL A 49 -4.57 14.97 -4.50
C VAL A 49 -5.63 15.75 -5.29
N THR A 50 -5.26 16.25 -6.46
CA THR A 50 -6.24 16.85 -7.36
C THR A 50 -7.13 15.76 -7.93
N THR A 51 -8.40 15.76 -7.54
CA THR A 51 -9.36 14.76 -7.98
C THR A 51 -10.35 15.36 -8.98
N THR A 52 -10.61 14.67 -10.08
CA THR A 52 -11.65 15.06 -11.05
C THR A 52 -12.77 14.03 -11.06
N ILE A 53 -14.02 14.49 -10.92
CA ILE A 53 -15.19 13.64 -11.12
C ILE A 53 -15.46 13.60 -12.63
N PRO A 54 -15.59 12.42 -13.25
CA PRO A 54 -15.91 12.32 -14.67
C PRO A 54 -17.28 12.95 -14.96
N ALA A 55 -17.39 13.67 -16.08
CA ALA A 55 -18.62 14.36 -16.48
C ALA A 55 -19.80 13.41 -16.69
N HIS A 56 -19.51 12.18 -17.11
CA HIS A 56 -20.45 11.08 -17.21
C HIS A 56 -19.89 9.91 -16.40
N PRO A 57 -20.47 9.59 -15.23
CA PRO A 57 -19.99 8.51 -14.37
C PRO A 57 -20.53 7.17 -14.85
N ASP A 58 -20.34 6.87 -16.14
CA ASP A 58 -20.50 5.52 -16.66
C ASP A 58 -19.40 4.60 -16.10
N GLU A 59 -19.64 3.30 -16.17
CA GLU A 59 -18.81 2.29 -15.54
C GLU A 59 -17.37 2.29 -16.08
N PHE A 60 -17.17 2.60 -17.37
CA PHE A 60 -15.84 2.64 -17.97
C PHE A 60 -15.08 3.88 -17.51
N SER A 61 -15.72 5.05 -17.57
CA SER A 61 -15.16 6.31 -17.08
C SER A 61 -14.79 6.22 -15.60
N LEU A 62 -15.68 5.67 -14.76
CA LEU A 62 -15.41 5.46 -13.33
C LEU A 62 -14.24 4.51 -13.10
N THR A 63 -14.14 3.41 -13.87
CA THR A 63 -13.03 2.47 -13.74
C THR A 63 -11.71 3.14 -14.11
N SER A 64 -11.67 3.90 -15.21
CA SER A 64 -10.46 4.64 -15.62
C SER A 64 -10.04 5.66 -14.56
N SER A 65 -10.97 6.47 -14.08
CA SER A 65 -10.69 7.46 -13.03
C SER A 65 -10.29 6.81 -11.70
N LEU A 66 -10.82 5.63 -11.37
CA LEU A 66 -10.42 4.89 -10.18
C LEU A 66 -8.98 4.39 -10.29
N VAL A 67 -8.54 3.91 -11.46
CA VAL A 67 -7.15 3.50 -11.70
C VAL A 67 -6.20 4.69 -11.57
N GLU A 68 -6.52 5.81 -12.22
CA GLU A 68 -5.71 7.05 -12.12
C GLU A 68 -5.57 7.52 -10.67
N LEU A 69 -6.67 7.48 -9.92
CA LEU A 69 -6.70 7.89 -8.53
C LEU A 69 -5.88 6.94 -7.64
N ALA A 70 -6.01 5.62 -7.84
CA ALA A 70 -5.24 4.62 -7.11
C ALA A 70 -3.74 4.79 -7.36
N THR A 71 -3.32 5.03 -8.60
CA THR A 71 -1.92 5.30 -8.93
C THR A 71 -1.42 6.59 -8.27
N ALA A 72 -2.21 7.66 -8.27
CA ALA A 72 -1.82 8.92 -7.62
C ALA A 72 -1.65 8.74 -6.09
N MET A 73 -2.54 7.97 -5.46
CA MET A 73 -2.46 7.65 -4.03
C MET A 73 -1.23 6.79 -3.72
N GLU A 74 -0.95 5.78 -4.55
CA GLU A 74 0.23 4.91 -4.41
C GLU A 74 1.54 5.70 -4.51
N GLU A 75 1.60 6.72 -5.39
CA GLU A 75 2.76 7.59 -5.52
C GLU A 75 3.02 8.40 -4.24
N ILE A 76 1.96 8.89 -3.57
CA ILE A 76 2.09 9.63 -2.31
C ILE A 76 2.62 8.71 -1.21
N THR A 77 2.04 7.53 -1.05
CA THR A 77 2.48 6.56 -0.04
C THR A 77 3.94 6.16 -0.27
N SER A 78 4.32 5.91 -1.53
CA SER A 78 5.69 5.57 -1.91
C SER A 78 6.69 6.69 -1.56
N LYS A 79 6.35 7.94 -1.90
CA LYS A 79 7.17 9.12 -1.55
C LYS A 79 7.29 9.29 -0.04
N HIS A 80 6.20 9.07 0.70
CA HIS A 80 6.19 9.18 2.14
C HIS A 80 7.09 8.12 2.80
N ALA A 81 6.97 6.86 2.37
CA ALA A 81 7.81 5.76 2.84
C ALA A 81 9.30 6.03 2.55
N ALA A 82 9.62 6.49 1.34
CA ALA A 82 10.99 6.87 0.98
C ALA A 82 11.54 7.98 1.87
N ARG A 83 10.73 9.03 2.14
CA ARG A 83 11.12 10.13 3.03
C ARG A 83 11.37 9.65 4.46
N ILE A 84 10.51 8.78 4.99
CA ILE A 84 10.71 8.19 6.33
C ILE A 84 12.01 7.39 6.38
N GLY A 85 12.28 6.58 5.35
CA GLY A 85 13.52 5.81 5.26
C GLY A 85 14.75 6.70 5.25
N GLU A 86 14.72 7.80 4.48
CA GLU A 86 15.80 8.80 4.44
C GLU A 86 15.97 9.52 5.79
N GLU A 87 14.88 10.03 6.38
CA GLU A 87 14.89 10.74 7.65
C GLU A 87 15.43 9.86 8.79
N THR A 88 14.98 8.61 8.85
CA THR A 88 15.44 7.62 9.82
C THR A 88 16.94 7.34 9.65
N SER A 89 17.39 7.09 8.41
CA SER A 89 18.80 6.84 8.12
C SER A 89 19.69 8.02 8.46
N ASN A 90 19.25 9.24 8.13
CA ASN A 90 19.95 10.48 8.46
C ASN A 90 20.00 10.72 9.97
N GLY A 91 18.92 10.42 10.68
CA GLY A 91 18.85 10.47 12.14
C GLY A 91 19.84 9.51 12.80
N ILE A 92 19.87 8.25 12.35
CA ILE A 92 20.81 7.23 12.82
C ILE A 92 22.25 7.66 12.56
N TYR A 93 22.55 8.10 11.32
CA TYR A 93 23.89 8.55 10.94
C TYR A 93 24.34 9.73 11.82
N THR A 94 23.50 10.75 11.96
CA THR A 94 23.81 11.94 12.76
C THR A 94 24.01 11.57 14.22
N GLY A 95 23.15 10.73 14.79
CA GLY A 95 23.26 10.24 16.16
C GLY A 95 24.56 9.45 16.39
N ALA A 96 24.89 8.51 15.50
CA ALA A 96 26.12 7.73 15.56
C ALA A 96 27.36 8.63 15.46
N CYS A 97 27.39 9.57 14.51
CA CYS A 97 28.47 10.55 14.38
C CYS A 97 28.64 11.37 15.66
N HIS A 98 27.54 11.83 16.26
CA HIS A 98 27.58 12.58 17.51
C HIS A 98 28.17 11.74 18.66
N VAL A 99 27.72 10.49 18.84
CA VAL A 99 28.26 9.58 19.86
C VAL A 99 29.76 9.36 19.67
N LEU A 100 30.20 9.11 18.43
CA LEU A 100 31.62 8.91 18.12
C LEU A 100 32.45 10.16 18.38
N ALA A 101 31.93 11.35 18.06
CA ALA A 101 32.59 12.61 18.37
C ALA A 101 32.73 12.81 19.89
N CYS A 102 31.67 12.54 20.66
CA CYS A 102 31.68 12.60 22.11
C CYS A 102 32.68 11.61 22.73
N MET A 103 32.73 10.37 22.23
CA MET A 103 33.70 9.36 22.68
C MET A 103 35.14 9.81 22.44
N ARG A 104 35.43 10.40 21.27
CA ARG A 104 36.76 10.90 20.94
C ARG A 104 37.19 12.05 21.85
N LEU A 105 36.25 12.90 22.26
CA LEU A 105 36.53 14.00 23.20
C LEU A 105 36.72 13.52 24.64
N ALA A 106 35.89 12.58 25.09
CA ALA A 106 35.95 12.04 26.45
C ALA A 106 37.13 11.09 26.67
N TYR A 107 37.53 10.34 25.63
CA TYR A 107 38.59 9.34 25.68
C TYR A 107 39.57 9.52 24.52
N PRO A 108 40.48 10.52 24.59
CA PRO A 108 41.39 10.84 23.48
C PRO A 108 42.35 9.71 23.09
N ASP A 109 42.68 8.85 24.05
CA ASP A 109 43.58 7.71 23.87
C ASP A 109 42.86 6.45 23.36
N LEU A 110 41.52 6.48 23.26
CA LEU A 110 40.75 5.36 22.73
C LEU A 110 40.99 5.23 21.23
N ASP A 111 41.49 4.08 20.78
CA ASP A 111 41.54 3.72 19.37
C ASP A 111 40.13 3.37 18.88
N LEU A 112 39.37 4.41 18.55
CA LEU A 112 37.98 4.30 18.13
C LEU A 112 37.83 3.46 16.85
N LYS A 113 38.82 3.50 15.96
CA LYS A 113 38.81 2.69 14.74
C LYS A 113 38.90 1.21 15.09
N LYS A 114 39.86 0.82 15.94
CA LYS A 114 40.00 -0.57 16.38
C LYS A 114 38.77 -1.06 17.14
N ALA A 115 38.16 -0.21 17.99
CA ALA A 115 36.93 -0.54 18.70
C ALA A 115 35.75 -0.80 17.74
N LEU A 116 35.60 0.03 16.70
CA LEU A 116 34.58 -0.16 15.67
C LEU A 116 34.84 -1.41 14.82
N ASP A 117 36.09 -1.66 14.41
CA ASP A 117 36.47 -2.85 13.65
C ASP A 117 36.21 -4.14 14.44
N LEU A 118 36.46 -4.13 15.76
CA LEU A 118 36.15 -5.24 16.66
C LEU A 118 34.65 -5.47 16.78
N GLY A 119 33.86 -4.42 17.01
CA GLY A 119 32.41 -4.53 17.07
C GLY A 119 31.79 -4.99 15.74
N ALA A 120 32.38 -4.60 14.61
CA ALA A 120 31.97 -5.04 13.28
C ALA A 120 32.37 -6.51 12.97
N ALA A 121 33.28 -7.10 13.73
CA ALA A 121 33.62 -8.52 13.64
C ALA A 121 32.90 -9.37 14.71
N ASP A 122 32.15 -8.74 15.63
CA ASP A 122 31.44 -9.43 16.69
C ASP A 122 30.18 -10.12 16.15
N ASP A 123 30.10 -11.44 16.33
CA ASP A 123 28.96 -12.26 15.92
C ASP A 123 27.70 -11.91 16.72
N ALA A 124 27.82 -11.41 17.95
CA ALA A 124 26.67 -10.92 18.72
C ALA A 124 25.98 -9.72 18.06
N ARG A 125 26.70 -8.96 17.23
CA ARG A 125 26.12 -7.91 16.39
C ARG A 125 25.13 -8.50 15.40
N LYS A 126 25.45 -9.66 14.80
CA LYS A 126 24.59 -10.29 13.80
C LYS A 126 23.23 -10.65 14.41
N ASP A 127 23.25 -11.31 15.57
CA ASP A 127 22.04 -11.68 16.30
C ASP A 127 21.22 -10.42 16.67
N THR A 128 21.89 -9.37 17.13
CA THR A 128 21.24 -8.08 17.44
C THR A 128 20.63 -7.43 16.19
N MET A 129 21.30 -7.49 15.03
CA MET A 129 20.79 -6.92 13.79
C MET A 129 19.62 -7.72 13.20
N GLU A 130 19.57 -9.03 13.44
CA GLU A 130 18.45 -9.89 13.06
C GLU A 130 17.20 -9.53 13.90
N GLU A 131 17.33 -9.39 15.23
CA GLU A 131 16.24 -8.92 16.10
C GLU A 131 15.75 -7.51 15.75
N VAL A 132 16.65 -6.59 15.38
CA VAL A 132 16.29 -5.24 14.93
C VAL A 132 15.60 -5.28 13.56
N GLY A 133 15.99 -6.20 12.69
CA GLY A 133 15.33 -6.45 11.40
C GLY A 133 13.89 -6.90 11.57
N ASP A 134 13.66 -7.89 12.43
CA ASP A 134 12.34 -8.40 12.79
C ASP A 134 11.45 -7.31 13.42
N LEU A 135 12.04 -6.45 14.25
CA LEU A 135 11.34 -5.30 14.82
C LEU A 135 10.93 -4.31 13.71
N GLY A 136 11.80 -4.06 12.73
CA GLY A 136 11.47 -3.24 11.55
C GLY A 136 10.27 -3.80 10.77
N GLU A 137 10.21 -5.12 10.58
CA GLU A 137 9.07 -5.78 9.94
C GLU A 137 7.78 -5.70 10.78
N SER A 138 7.89 -5.75 12.12
CA SER A 138 6.74 -5.67 13.02
C SER A 138 6.11 -4.27 13.12
N VAL A 139 6.84 -3.22 12.71
CA VAL A 139 6.37 -1.82 12.72
C VAL A 139 5.78 -1.42 11.36
N LEU A 140 6.09 -2.14 10.28
CA LEU A 140 5.47 -1.92 8.95
C LEU A 140 3.93 -1.83 8.98
N PRO A 141 3.19 -2.68 9.74
CA PRO A 141 1.73 -2.60 9.82
C PRO A 141 1.20 -1.30 10.45
N LEU A 142 2.02 -0.54 11.18
CA LEU A 142 1.62 0.76 11.75
C LEU A 142 1.60 1.90 10.72
N PHE A 143 2.15 1.66 9.53
CA PHE A 143 2.18 2.63 8.43
C PHE A 143 1.22 2.26 7.29
N GLU A 144 0.54 1.11 7.39
CA GLU A 144 -0.43 0.61 6.41
C GLU A 144 -1.90 0.87 6.80
N GLU A 145 -2.18 1.78 7.74
CA GLU A 145 -3.56 2.13 8.16
C GLU A 145 -4.28 3.09 7.18
#